data_AF-A0AAJ7R8P8-F1
#
_entry.id   AF-A0AAJ7R8P8-F1
#
_cell.length_a   1.000
_cell.length_b   1.000
_cell.length_c   1.000
_cell.angle_alpha   90.00
_cell.angle_beta   90.00
_cell.angle_gamma   90.00
#
_symmetry.space_group_name_H-M   'P 1'
#
loop_
_entity.id
_entity.type
_entity.pdbx_description
1 polymer ?
#
loop_
_entity_poly.entity_id
_entity_poly.type
_entity_poly.pdbx_seq_one_letter_code
_entity_poly.pdbx_strand_id
1 'polypeptide(L)'
;MSVLSDIWDLKFYLLAGAIGAIYLYVKLVIFKYFDRRGIPYERPTFPFGNVSGVFRGKMSIGEACAELYKKHRQSPYFGMFISINPALVINDPEIIRHVLTKDFSHFHDRGIYVDEKVDPLSGHLFGLSGETWKNLRTKLTPTFTSGKIKQMFPIVNQCGVELGDCVEKVLKIDETVEIKDIVARYTTDVISNVAFGLETNSLKEPNNEFRRCGQLVFASRPLMSMLSFFMPSLLRILKMSVTDIRVINFFTKVFSDTVNYRKQNNIKRHDMLNMLMQLMDKGYVETDDANEIPKGKV
;
A
#
# COMPACT_ATOMS: atom_id res chain seq x y z
N MET A 1 17.88 -16.76 -48.20
CA MET A 1 17.00 -17.32 -47.15
C MET A 1 17.77 -18.09 -46.06
N SER A 2 18.88 -18.79 -46.35
CA SER A 2 19.64 -19.54 -45.32
C SER A 2 20.35 -18.68 -44.27
N VAL A 3 20.95 -17.55 -44.66
CA VAL A 3 21.68 -16.68 -43.71
C VAL A 3 20.76 -16.10 -42.62
N LEU A 4 19.48 -15.86 -42.95
CA LEU A 4 18.51 -15.38 -41.98
C LEU A 4 18.12 -16.49 -41.00
N SER A 5 17.91 -17.74 -41.44
CA SER A 5 17.63 -18.87 -40.53
C SER A 5 18.80 -19.12 -39.58
N ASP A 6 20.04 -19.06 -40.06
CA ASP A 6 21.24 -19.27 -39.24
C ASP A 6 21.38 -18.19 -38.14
N ILE A 7 20.99 -16.94 -38.42
CA ILE A 7 20.97 -15.85 -37.42
C ILE A 7 19.87 -16.10 -36.38
N TRP A 8 18.69 -16.57 -36.78
CA TRP A 8 17.61 -16.89 -35.85
C TRP A 8 17.96 -18.07 -34.95
N ASP A 9 18.60 -19.09 -35.50
CA ASP A 9 19.06 -20.26 -34.75
C ASP A 9 20.16 -19.88 -33.75
N LEU A 10 21.15 -19.07 -34.17
CA LEU A 10 22.18 -18.57 -33.26
C LEU A 10 21.58 -17.74 -32.11
N LYS A 11 20.63 -16.84 -32.41
CA LYS A 11 19.92 -16.06 -31.38
C LYS A 11 19.14 -16.96 -30.43
N PHE A 12 18.52 -18.01 -30.95
CA PHE A 12 17.79 -18.99 -30.14
C PHE A 12 18.74 -19.75 -29.19
N TYR A 13 19.88 -20.26 -29.68
CA TYR A 13 20.86 -20.93 -28.83
C TYR A 13 21.47 -20.00 -27.78
N LEU A 14 21.76 -18.75 -28.13
CA LEU A 14 22.24 -17.75 -27.18
C LEU A 14 21.20 -17.45 -26.10
N LEU A 15 19.94 -17.30 -26.48
CA LEU A 15 18.84 -17.07 -25.54
C LEU A 15 18.63 -18.28 -24.62
N ALA A 16 18.62 -19.50 -25.18
CA ALA A 16 18.49 -20.73 -24.41
C ALA A 16 19.67 -20.91 -23.44
N GLY A 17 20.90 -20.62 -23.90
CA GLY A 17 22.10 -20.63 -23.07
C GLY A 17 22.03 -19.61 -21.93
N ALA A 18 21.58 -18.38 -22.21
CA ALA A 18 21.38 -17.35 -21.20
C ALA A 18 20.32 -17.75 -20.15
N ILE A 19 19.18 -18.30 -20.58
CA ILE A 19 18.12 -18.80 -19.68
C ILE A 19 18.65 -19.95 -18.82
N GLY A 20 19.39 -20.89 -19.41
CA GLY A 20 20.02 -22.01 -18.71
C GLY A 20 21.03 -21.51 -17.66
N ALA A 21 21.87 -20.55 -18.02
CA ALA A 21 22.83 -19.93 -17.09
C ALA A 21 22.12 -19.20 -15.94
N ILE A 22 21.05 -18.45 -16.22
CA ILE A 22 20.23 -17.78 -15.19
C ILE A 22 19.61 -18.83 -14.26
N TYR A 23 19.01 -19.89 -14.80
CA TYR A 23 18.41 -20.97 -14.01
C TYR A 23 19.44 -21.63 -13.08
N LEU A 24 20.63 -21.97 -13.60
CA LEU A 24 21.70 -22.57 -12.82
C LEU A 24 22.22 -21.59 -11.76
N TYR A 25 22.39 -20.31 -12.09
CA TYR A 25 22.80 -19.28 -11.14
C TYR A 25 21.78 -19.14 -10.00
N VAL A 26 20.49 -19.04 -10.31
CA VAL A 26 19.43 -18.96 -9.29
C VAL A 26 19.45 -20.20 -8.40
N LYS A 27 19.52 -21.40 -8.98
CA LYS A 27 19.46 -22.67 -8.23
C LYS A 27 20.71 -22.92 -7.38
N LEU A 28 21.90 -22.64 -7.90
CA LEU A 28 23.17 -22.98 -7.25
C LEU A 28 23.71 -21.84 -6.36
N VAL A 29 23.34 -20.60 -6.65
CA VAL A 29 23.82 -19.41 -5.92
C VAL A 29 22.73 -18.82 -5.04
N ILE A 30 21.62 -18.37 -5.63
CA ILE A 30 20.58 -17.63 -4.90
C ILE A 30 19.84 -18.53 -3.91
N PHE A 31 19.34 -19.69 -4.35
CA PHE A 31 18.56 -20.61 -3.52
C PHE A 31 19.38 -21.33 -2.44
N LYS A 32 20.71 -21.18 -2.46
CA LYS A 32 21.61 -21.62 -1.39
C LYS A 32 21.88 -20.52 -0.34
N TYR A 33 21.21 -19.37 -0.41
CA TYR A 33 21.46 -18.25 0.50
C TYR A 33 21.34 -18.62 1.99
N PHE A 34 20.27 -19.32 2.38
CA PHE A 34 20.02 -19.74 3.77
C PHE A 34 20.85 -20.95 4.17
N ASP A 35 21.03 -21.91 3.25
CA ASP A 35 21.89 -23.08 3.42
C ASP A 35 23.32 -22.67 3.83
N ARG A 36 23.92 -21.72 3.10
CA ARG A 36 25.26 -21.16 3.40
C ARG A 36 25.35 -20.44 4.75
N ARG A 37 24.22 -20.06 5.34
CA ARG A 37 24.12 -19.36 6.63
C ARG A 37 23.69 -20.28 7.76
N GLY A 38 23.46 -21.57 7.49
CA GLY A 38 22.94 -22.51 8.49
C GLY A 38 21.53 -22.17 8.98
N ILE A 39 20.73 -21.45 8.18
CA ILE A 39 19.36 -21.07 8.54
C ILE A 39 18.38 -22.11 7.96
N PRO A 40 17.48 -22.72 8.77
CA PRO A 40 16.42 -23.59 8.26
C PRO A 40 15.55 -22.84 7.25
N TYR A 41 15.20 -23.46 6.12
CA TYR A 41 14.42 -22.79 5.09
C TYR A 41 13.53 -23.75 4.30
N GLU A 42 12.44 -23.23 3.75
CA GLU A 42 11.59 -23.98 2.83
C GLU A 42 12.23 -24.05 1.44
N ARG A 43 12.37 -25.26 0.88
CA ARG A 43 13.00 -25.46 -0.44
C ARG A 43 12.23 -24.70 -1.54
N PRO A 44 12.85 -23.73 -2.22
CA PRO A 44 12.17 -22.92 -3.22
C PRO A 44 12.05 -23.61 -4.58
N THR A 45 11.10 -23.16 -5.39
CA THR A 45 10.90 -23.61 -6.77
C THR A 45 11.06 -22.45 -7.75
N PHE A 46 11.84 -22.63 -8.82
CA PHE A 46 11.97 -21.61 -9.86
C PHE A 46 10.68 -21.55 -10.72
N PRO A 47 10.23 -20.37 -11.16
CA PRO A 47 10.76 -19.02 -10.87
C PRO A 47 10.17 -18.36 -9.61
N PHE A 48 9.17 -18.96 -8.99
CA PHE A 48 8.28 -18.28 -8.04
C PHE A 48 8.68 -18.40 -6.56
N GLY A 49 9.75 -19.11 -6.24
CA GLY A 49 10.18 -19.39 -4.88
C GLY A 49 9.20 -20.32 -4.16
N ASN A 50 8.78 -19.94 -2.96
CA ASN A 50 7.85 -20.68 -2.12
C ASN A 50 6.40 -20.21 -2.25
N VAL A 51 6.13 -19.15 -3.03
CA VAL A 51 4.79 -18.55 -3.18
C VAL A 51 4.12 -18.91 -4.52
N SER A 52 4.50 -20.03 -5.15
CA SER A 52 4.01 -20.44 -6.47
C SER A 52 2.48 -20.65 -6.54
N GLY A 53 1.85 -21.06 -5.43
CA GLY A 53 0.39 -21.19 -5.32
C GLY A 53 -0.34 -19.86 -5.47
N VAL A 54 0.26 -18.77 -4.95
CA VAL A 54 -0.27 -17.41 -5.03
C VAL A 54 -0.33 -16.94 -6.48
N PHE A 55 0.75 -17.17 -7.23
CA PHE A 55 0.84 -16.81 -8.63
C PHE A 55 -0.11 -17.56 -9.54
N ARG A 56 -0.36 -18.84 -9.24
CA ARG A 56 -1.28 -19.67 -10.00
C ARG A 56 -2.75 -19.38 -9.64
N GLY A 57 -3.01 -18.42 -8.75
CA GLY A 57 -4.35 -18.12 -8.25
C GLY A 57 -4.98 -19.27 -7.47
N LYS A 58 -4.17 -20.22 -6.97
CA LYS A 58 -4.65 -21.40 -6.25
C LYS A 58 -4.86 -21.15 -4.76
N MET A 59 -4.22 -20.11 -4.23
CA MET A 59 -4.32 -19.68 -2.82
C MET A 59 -3.97 -18.20 -2.70
N SER A 60 -4.40 -17.57 -1.62
CA SER A 60 -3.99 -16.22 -1.24
C SER A 60 -2.59 -16.20 -0.62
N ILE A 61 -1.98 -15.00 -0.56
CA ILE A 61 -0.70 -14.82 0.15
C ILE A 61 -0.83 -15.14 1.65
N GLY A 62 -1.98 -14.84 2.26
CA GLY A 62 -2.26 -15.14 3.66
C GLY A 62 -2.28 -16.64 3.93
N GLU A 63 -2.95 -17.42 3.07
CA GLU A 63 -2.96 -18.88 3.16
C GLU A 63 -1.56 -19.47 2.95
N ALA A 64 -0.81 -18.98 1.96
CA ALA A 64 0.58 -19.42 1.73
C ALA A 64 1.46 -19.18 2.97
N CYS A 65 1.38 -17.99 3.57
CA CYS A 65 2.08 -17.68 4.82
C CYS A 65 1.63 -18.56 5.98
N ALA A 66 0.32 -18.82 6.11
CA ALA A 66 -0.22 -19.66 7.18
C ALA A 66 0.24 -21.11 7.08
N GLU A 67 0.27 -21.69 5.87
CA GLU A 67 0.74 -23.06 5.65
C GLU A 67 2.25 -23.19 5.93
N LEU A 68 3.06 -22.22 5.47
CA LEU A 68 4.48 -22.17 5.78
C LEU A 68 4.74 -22.00 7.29
N TYR A 69 3.98 -21.13 7.95
CA TYR A 69 4.03 -20.98 9.40
C TYR A 69 3.70 -22.29 10.11
N LYS A 70 2.59 -22.95 9.79
CA LYS A 70 2.20 -24.24 10.41
C LYS A 70 3.30 -25.29 10.26
N LYS A 71 3.93 -25.36 9.09
CA LYS A 71 5.01 -26.30 8.79
C LYS A 71 6.28 -26.03 9.61
N HIS A 72 6.62 -24.76 9.83
CA HIS A 72 7.86 -24.33 10.47
C HIS A 72 7.68 -23.73 11.86
N ARG A 73 6.50 -23.86 12.47
CA ARG A 73 6.12 -23.19 13.74
C ARG A 73 7.05 -23.49 14.92
N GLN A 74 7.75 -24.63 14.89
CA GLN A 74 8.66 -25.04 15.96
C GLN A 74 10.03 -24.35 15.87
N SER A 75 10.35 -23.75 14.72
CA SER A 75 11.58 -22.98 14.54
C SER A 75 11.32 -21.51 14.92
N PRO A 76 12.21 -20.85 15.68
CA PRO A 76 12.07 -19.43 16.02
C PRO A 76 12.08 -18.52 14.78
N TYR A 77 12.69 -18.98 13.70
CA TYR A 77 12.66 -18.35 12.38
C TYR A 77 12.95 -19.38 11.30
N PHE A 78 12.58 -19.08 10.06
CA PHE A 78 12.96 -19.87 8.89
C PHE A 78 13.07 -18.99 7.66
N GLY A 79 13.90 -19.40 6.70
CA GLY A 79 14.01 -18.76 5.40
C GLY A 79 12.92 -19.21 4.44
N MET A 80 12.50 -18.30 3.59
CA MET A 80 11.75 -18.60 2.37
C MET A 80 12.25 -17.70 1.25
N PHE A 81 11.85 -18.01 0.02
CA PHE A 81 12.11 -17.21 -1.14
C PHE A 81 10.81 -16.75 -1.76
N ILE A 82 10.78 -15.45 -2.05
CA ILE A 82 9.74 -14.80 -2.81
C ILE A 82 10.36 -14.57 -4.20
N SER A 83 10.07 -15.47 -5.15
CA SER A 83 10.87 -15.61 -6.38
C SER A 83 12.34 -15.84 -6.05
N ILE A 84 13.21 -14.89 -6.38
CA ILE A 84 14.64 -14.92 -6.12
C ILE A 84 15.05 -14.15 -4.85
N ASN A 85 14.11 -13.44 -4.22
CA ASN A 85 14.40 -12.64 -3.04
C ASN A 85 14.34 -13.51 -1.77
N PRO A 86 15.43 -13.64 -0.99
CA PRO A 86 15.39 -14.32 0.30
C PRO A 86 14.58 -13.47 1.29
N ALA A 87 13.68 -14.12 2.02
CA ALA A 87 12.87 -13.53 3.07
C ALA A 87 12.98 -14.38 4.34
N LEU A 88 13.35 -13.76 5.46
CA LEU A 88 13.39 -14.42 6.76
C LEU A 88 12.02 -14.26 7.43
N VAL A 89 11.36 -15.37 7.73
CA VAL A 89 10.12 -15.41 8.49
C VAL A 89 10.46 -15.63 9.95
N ILE A 90 9.93 -14.80 10.83
CA ILE A 90 10.24 -14.79 12.26
C ILE A 90 8.99 -15.23 13.02
N ASN A 91 9.12 -16.28 13.82
CA ASN A 91 8.06 -16.84 14.66
C ASN A 91 8.25 -16.49 16.15
N ASP A 92 9.48 -16.20 16.56
CA ASP A 92 9.83 -15.89 17.95
C ASP A 92 9.44 -14.45 18.33
N PRO A 93 8.60 -14.25 19.38
CA PRO A 93 8.14 -12.93 19.80
C PRO A 93 9.25 -11.98 20.24
N GLU A 94 10.36 -12.47 20.81
CA GLU A 94 11.48 -11.62 21.21
C GLU A 94 12.24 -11.12 20.00
N ILE A 95 12.45 -11.98 18.99
CA ILE A 95 13.06 -11.53 17.72
C ILE A 95 12.14 -10.53 17.01
N ILE A 96 10.82 -10.80 16.99
CA ILE A 96 9.83 -9.85 16.44
C ILE A 96 9.92 -8.50 17.17
N ARG A 97 10.03 -8.50 18.51
CA ARG A 97 10.18 -7.29 19.31
C ARG A 97 11.45 -6.54 18.94
N HIS A 98 12.56 -7.23 18.72
CA HIS A 98 13.80 -6.61 18.26
C HIS A 98 13.60 -5.91 16.91
N VAL A 99 13.05 -6.61 15.92
CA VAL A 99 12.84 -6.07 14.56
C VAL A 99 11.85 -4.90 14.54
N LEU A 100 10.71 -5.03 15.22
CA LEU A 100 9.63 -4.05 15.13
C LEU A 100 9.76 -2.87 16.10
N THR A 101 10.56 -3.01 17.17
CA THR A 101 10.65 -1.97 18.21
C THR A 101 12.08 -1.56 18.55
N LYS A 102 12.90 -2.46 19.12
CA LYS A 102 14.22 -2.08 19.66
C LYS A 102 15.19 -1.62 18.59
N ASP A 103 15.25 -2.36 17.49
CA ASP A 103 16.21 -2.16 16.41
C ASP A 103 15.53 -1.61 15.15
N PHE A 104 14.33 -1.02 15.29
CA PHE A 104 13.49 -0.55 14.18
C PHE A 104 14.22 0.42 13.23
N SER A 105 15.22 1.16 13.72
CA SER A 105 16.08 2.01 12.88
C SER A 105 16.77 1.25 11.74
N HIS A 106 16.94 -0.06 11.87
CA HIS A 106 17.51 -0.94 10.83
C HIS A 106 16.43 -1.58 9.94
N PHE A 107 15.15 -1.53 10.32
CA PHE A 107 14.04 -2.30 9.71
C PHE A 107 12.84 -1.41 9.31
N HIS A 108 13.05 -0.11 9.09
CA HIS A 108 11.96 0.81 8.78
C HIS A 108 11.42 0.68 7.34
N ASP A 109 12.20 0.09 6.43
CA ASP A 109 11.85 -0.05 5.01
C ASP A 109 10.98 -1.29 4.77
N ARG A 110 9.98 -1.16 3.89
CA ARG A 110 9.03 -2.24 3.57
C ARG A 110 9.34 -2.98 2.25
N GLY A 111 10.36 -2.54 1.51
CA GLY A 111 10.77 -3.17 0.26
C GLY A 111 9.74 -3.07 -0.87
N ILE A 112 8.88 -2.05 -0.84
CA ILE A 112 7.84 -1.83 -1.87
C ILE A 112 8.41 -0.95 -2.99
N TYR A 113 8.03 -1.24 -4.23
CA TYR A 113 8.40 -0.42 -5.39
C TYR A 113 7.80 0.99 -5.30
N VAL A 114 8.63 2.00 -5.49
CA VAL A 114 8.25 3.42 -5.58
C VAL A 114 8.93 4.07 -6.78
N ASP A 115 8.16 4.83 -7.56
CA ASP A 115 8.64 5.70 -8.63
C ASP A 115 7.76 6.95 -8.70
N GLU A 116 8.11 7.97 -7.93
CA GLU A 116 7.35 9.22 -7.82
C GLU A 116 7.27 10.01 -9.15
N LYS A 117 8.18 9.76 -10.10
CA LYS A 117 8.19 10.48 -11.38
C LYS A 117 7.13 9.95 -12.34
N VAL A 118 6.96 8.63 -12.36
CA VAL A 118 5.99 7.94 -13.23
C VAL A 118 4.65 7.76 -12.52
N ASP A 119 4.69 7.49 -11.22
CA ASP A 119 3.54 7.23 -10.36
C ASP A 119 3.67 8.05 -9.06
N PRO A 120 3.19 9.31 -9.04
CA PRO A 120 3.26 10.17 -7.87
C PRO A 120 2.57 9.57 -6.63
N LEU A 121 1.57 8.71 -6.82
CA LEU A 121 0.84 8.08 -5.71
C LEU A 121 1.61 6.91 -5.10
N SER A 122 2.61 6.36 -5.78
CA SER A 122 3.51 5.35 -5.21
C SER A 122 4.38 5.89 -4.07
N GLY A 123 4.63 7.21 -4.04
CA GLY A 123 5.40 7.93 -3.03
C GLY A 123 4.66 8.18 -1.71
N HIS A 124 3.84 7.24 -1.25
CA HIS A 124 3.06 7.41 -0.01
C HIS A 124 3.83 6.90 1.23
N LEU A 125 3.36 7.28 2.42
CA LEU A 125 4.00 6.94 3.72
C LEU A 125 4.28 5.44 3.94
N PHE A 126 3.51 4.54 3.34
CA PHE A 126 3.78 3.11 3.43
C PHE A 126 4.91 2.62 2.52
N GLY A 127 5.16 3.29 1.39
CA GLY A 127 6.07 2.86 0.34
C GLY A 127 7.42 3.55 0.38
N LEU A 128 7.44 4.83 0.77
CA LEU A 128 8.68 5.57 0.98
C LEU A 128 9.60 4.85 1.98
N SER A 129 10.90 5.04 1.79
CA SER A 129 11.97 4.38 2.55
C SER A 129 12.97 5.41 3.08
N GLY A 130 13.78 5.00 4.07
CA GLY A 130 14.88 5.79 4.61
C GLY A 130 14.47 7.15 5.21
N GLU A 131 15.31 8.16 4.98
CA GLU A 131 15.14 9.49 5.56
C GLU A 131 13.86 10.19 5.07
N THR A 132 13.51 10.03 3.79
CA THR A 132 12.26 10.59 3.23
C THR A 132 11.03 10.07 3.96
N TRP A 133 10.98 8.76 4.23
CA TRP A 133 9.94 8.14 5.04
C TRP A 133 9.91 8.72 6.46
N LYS A 134 11.07 8.78 7.12
CA LYS A 134 11.19 9.29 8.50
C LYS A 134 10.71 10.74 8.62
N ASN A 135 11.10 11.58 7.67
CA ASN A 135 10.69 12.98 7.61
C ASN A 135 9.19 13.12 7.39
N LEU A 136 8.62 12.38 6.44
CA LEU A 136 7.17 12.41 6.20
C LEU A 136 6.38 11.86 7.40
N ARG A 137 6.83 10.77 8.01
CA ARG A 137 6.20 10.18 9.20
C ARG A 137 6.17 11.17 10.35
N THR A 138 7.28 11.85 10.61
CA THR A 138 7.40 12.85 11.68
C THR A 138 6.41 13.99 11.45
N LYS A 139 6.30 14.49 10.21
CA LYS A 139 5.40 15.58 9.84
C LYS A 139 3.91 15.22 9.89
N LEU A 140 3.55 13.97 9.56
CA LEU A 140 2.16 13.50 9.56
C LEU A 140 1.68 12.98 10.92
N THR A 141 2.58 12.57 11.82
CA THR A 141 2.19 12.02 13.13
C THR A 141 1.25 12.96 13.93
N PRO A 142 1.47 14.29 13.96
CA PRO A 142 0.57 15.23 14.66
C PRO A 142 -0.86 15.28 14.11
N THR A 143 -1.13 14.80 12.89
CA THR A 143 -2.50 14.82 12.32
C THR A 143 -3.41 13.73 12.91
N PHE A 144 -2.83 12.78 13.64
CA PHE A 144 -3.54 11.62 14.19
C PHE A 144 -3.51 11.57 15.72
N THR A 145 -3.32 12.70 16.40
CA THR A 145 -3.44 12.77 17.87
C THR A 145 -4.89 12.53 18.30
N SER A 146 -5.11 12.10 19.55
CA SER A 146 -6.45 11.90 20.10
C SER A 146 -7.32 13.18 20.00
N GLY A 147 -6.72 14.36 20.16
CA GLY A 147 -7.40 15.65 19.98
C GLY A 147 -7.91 15.86 18.56
N LYS A 148 -7.05 15.67 17.54
CA LYS A 148 -7.44 15.77 16.13
C LYS A 148 -8.47 14.71 15.73
N ILE A 149 -8.31 13.46 16.18
CA ILE A 149 -9.31 12.41 15.94
C ILE A 149 -10.67 12.80 16.52
N LYS A 150 -10.70 13.35 17.75
CA LYS A 150 -11.93 13.82 18.39
C LYS A 150 -12.58 14.98 17.62
N GLN A 151 -11.78 15.90 17.06
CA GLN A 151 -12.27 16.98 16.20
C GLN A 151 -12.93 16.46 14.91
N MET A 152 -12.43 15.34 14.35
CA MET A 152 -12.98 14.72 13.14
C MET A 152 -14.17 13.80 13.41
N PHE A 153 -14.39 13.36 14.66
CA PHE A 153 -15.44 12.43 15.04
C PHE A 153 -16.87 12.86 14.62
N PRO A 154 -17.29 14.13 14.70
CA PRO A 154 -18.62 14.55 14.25
C PRO A 154 -18.88 14.20 12.77
N ILE A 155 -17.86 14.29 11.91
CA ILE A 155 -17.97 13.91 10.49
C ILE A 155 -18.24 12.41 10.37
N VAL A 156 -17.48 11.59 11.10
CA VAL A 156 -17.65 10.12 11.10
C VAL A 156 -19.04 9.74 11.61
N ASN A 157 -19.49 10.36 12.71
CA ASN A 157 -20.80 10.12 13.29
C ASN A 157 -21.94 10.47 12.33
N GLN A 158 -21.83 11.61 11.62
CA GLN A 158 -22.81 12.02 10.62
C GLN A 158 -22.94 10.98 9.50
N CYS A 159 -21.82 10.50 8.95
CA CYS A 159 -21.84 9.40 7.97
C CYS A 159 -22.48 8.12 8.54
N GLY A 160 -22.33 7.88 9.85
CA GLY A 160 -22.93 6.74 10.55
C GLY A 160 -24.45 6.83 10.64
N VAL A 161 -25.00 8.02 10.89
CA VAL A 161 -26.45 8.27 10.82
C VAL A 161 -26.96 8.01 9.41
N GLU A 162 -26.28 8.53 8.39
CA GLU A 162 -26.66 8.33 6.99
C GLU A 162 -26.58 6.86 6.56
N LEU A 163 -25.66 6.08 7.13
CA LEU A 163 -25.61 4.63 6.94
C LEU A 163 -26.87 3.96 7.49
N GLY A 164 -27.32 4.33 8.69
CA GLY A 164 -28.56 3.84 9.28
C GLY A 164 -29.76 4.10 8.38
N ASP A 165 -29.94 5.35 7.94
CA ASP A 165 -31.00 5.73 7.00
C ASP A 165 -30.93 4.95 5.68
N CYS A 166 -29.73 4.68 5.18
CA CYS A 166 -29.51 3.91 3.96
C CYS A 166 -29.93 2.46 4.14
N VAL A 167 -29.53 1.81 5.24
CA VAL A 167 -29.91 0.43 5.59
C VAL A 167 -31.43 0.32 5.70
N GLU A 168 -32.09 1.22 6.42
CA GLU A 168 -33.55 1.22 6.57
C GLU A 168 -34.27 1.35 5.22
N LYS A 169 -33.74 2.16 4.29
CA LYS A 169 -34.30 2.29 2.94
C LYS A 169 -34.12 1.04 2.10
N VAL A 170 -32.95 0.40 2.19
CA VAL A 170 -32.68 -0.87 1.46
C VAL A 170 -33.59 -1.97 1.97
N LEU A 171 -33.73 -2.10 3.30
CA LEU A 171 -34.58 -3.12 3.93
C LEU A 171 -36.08 -2.99 3.62
N LYS A 172 -36.53 -1.82 3.16
CA LYS A 172 -37.90 -1.63 2.65
C LYS A 172 -38.11 -2.20 1.24
N ILE A 173 -37.04 -2.46 0.50
CA ILE A 173 -37.06 -2.94 -0.89
C ILE A 173 -36.64 -4.42 -0.95
N ASP A 174 -35.61 -4.80 -0.20
CA ASP A 174 -35.03 -6.13 -0.15
C ASP A 174 -34.74 -6.49 1.31
N GLU A 175 -35.15 -7.67 1.77
CA GLU A 175 -34.89 -8.14 3.14
C GLU A 175 -33.41 -8.46 3.39
N THR A 176 -32.57 -8.39 2.36
CA THR A 176 -31.14 -8.66 2.43
C THR A 176 -30.30 -7.42 2.15
N VAL A 177 -29.14 -7.32 2.81
CA VAL A 177 -28.18 -6.22 2.63
C VAL A 177 -26.80 -6.80 2.35
N GLU A 178 -26.19 -6.37 1.25
CA GLU A 178 -24.79 -6.69 0.95
C GLU A 178 -23.87 -5.80 1.80
N ILE A 179 -23.33 -6.38 2.88
CA ILE A 179 -22.57 -5.65 3.90
C ILE A 179 -21.27 -5.07 3.35
N LYS A 180 -20.56 -5.77 2.45
CA LYS A 180 -19.29 -5.27 1.94
C LYS A 180 -19.50 -3.99 1.14
N ASP A 181 -20.52 -3.95 0.31
CA ASP A 181 -20.83 -2.84 -0.55
C ASP A 181 -21.30 -1.62 0.25
N ILE A 182 -22.21 -1.79 1.22
CA ILE A 182 -22.71 -0.67 2.03
C ILE A 182 -21.64 -0.10 2.97
N VAL A 183 -20.80 -0.94 3.57
CA VAL A 183 -19.65 -0.50 4.39
C VAL A 183 -18.59 0.16 3.51
N ALA A 184 -18.39 -0.30 2.28
CA ALA A 184 -17.50 0.37 1.33
C ALA A 184 -18.02 1.77 0.95
N ARG A 185 -19.34 1.95 0.78
CA ARG A 185 -19.94 3.29 0.56
C ARG A 185 -19.72 4.19 1.77
N TYR A 186 -20.04 3.70 2.96
CA TYR A 186 -19.84 4.44 4.21
C TYR A 186 -18.38 4.86 4.42
N THR A 187 -17.43 3.93 4.29
CA THR A 187 -16.00 4.24 4.46
C THR A 187 -15.47 5.19 3.38
N THR A 188 -16.04 5.16 2.17
CA THR A 188 -15.75 6.14 1.12
C THR A 188 -16.21 7.54 1.52
N ASP A 189 -17.42 7.69 2.06
CA ASP A 189 -17.94 8.99 2.51
C ASP A 189 -17.18 9.53 3.73
N VAL A 190 -16.80 8.64 4.66
CA VAL A 190 -15.96 9.03 5.80
C VAL A 190 -14.62 9.56 5.30
N ILE A 191 -13.92 8.85 4.42
CA ILE A 191 -12.59 9.29 3.98
C ILE A 191 -12.64 10.50 3.04
N SER A 192 -13.67 10.62 2.18
CA SER A 192 -13.81 11.81 1.32
C SER A 192 -14.05 13.07 2.16
N ASN A 193 -14.83 12.97 3.23
CA ASN A 193 -15.12 14.10 4.11
C ASN A 193 -13.98 14.38 5.11
N VAL A 194 -13.37 13.35 5.69
CA VAL A 194 -12.27 13.56 6.66
C VAL A 194 -10.95 13.92 5.98
N ALA A 195 -10.59 13.25 4.88
CA ALA A 195 -9.29 13.43 4.23
C ALA A 195 -9.29 14.55 3.18
N PHE A 196 -10.39 14.73 2.46
CA PHE A 196 -10.51 15.74 1.40
C PHE A 196 -11.50 16.86 1.76
N GLY A 197 -12.34 16.67 2.79
CA GLY A 197 -13.41 17.61 3.14
C GLY A 197 -14.40 17.84 2.01
N LEU A 198 -14.73 16.75 1.32
CA LEU A 198 -15.72 16.67 0.25
C LEU A 198 -16.86 15.74 0.68
N GLU A 199 -18.09 16.13 0.37
CA GLU A 199 -19.27 15.30 0.59
C GLU A 199 -19.63 14.58 -0.71
N THR A 200 -19.20 13.32 -0.81
CA THR A 200 -19.39 12.50 -2.03
C THR A 200 -20.74 11.79 -2.09
N ASN A 201 -21.44 11.68 -0.95
CA ASN A 201 -22.73 11.01 -0.82
C ASN A 201 -22.76 9.59 -1.45
N SER A 202 -21.67 8.82 -1.36
CA SER A 202 -21.54 7.44 -1.83
C SER A 202 -22.58 6.48 -1.29
N LEU A 203 -23.13 6.72 -0.10
CA LEU A 203 -24.26 5.98 0.44
C LEU A 203 -25.53 6.13 -0.42
N LYS A 204 -25.81 7.35 -0.90
CA LYS A 204 -26.99 7.70 -1.71
C LYS A 204 -26.74 7.51 -3.20
N GLU A 205 -25.52 7.76 -3.66
CA GLU A 205 -25.07 7.69 -5.05
C GLU A 205 -23.94 6.65 -5.19
N PRO A 206 -24.27 5.36 -5.33
CA PRO A 206 -23.28 4.29 -5.29
C PRO A 206 -22.28 4.31 -6.45
N ASN A 207 -22.57 5.05 -7.53
CA ASN A 207 -21.74 5.09 -8.73
C ASN A 207 -20.98 6.42 -8.89
N ASN A 208 -20.86 7.22 -7.84
CA ASN A 208 -20.10 8.46 -7.92
C ASN A 208 -18.62 8.22 -8.26
N GLU A 209 -17.99 9.23 -8.86
CA GLU A 209 -16.65 9.12 -9.42
C GLU A 209 -15.60 8.80 -8.34
N PHE A 210 -15.75 9.37 -7.14
CA PHE A 210 -14.84 9.14 -6.02
C PHE A 210 -14.86 7.66 -5.60
N ARG A 211 -16.05 7.06 -5.47
CA ARG A 211 -16.20 5.64 -5.19
C ARG A 211 -15.65 4.77 -6.31
N ARG A 212 -15.93 5.11 -7.57
CA ARG A 212 -15.44 4.36 -8.73
C ARG A 212 -13.90 4.36 -8.78
N CYS A 213 -13.26 5.52 -8.59
CA CYS A 213 -11.80 5.61 -8.51
C CYS A 213 -11.25 4.90 -7.26
N GLY A 214 -11.94 4.98 -6.12
CA GLY A 214 -11.60 4.23 -4.90
C GLY A 214 -11.62 2.71 -5.11
N GLN A 215 -12.61 2.18 -5.84
CA GLN A 215 -12.66 0.77 -6.22
C GLN A 215 -11.48 0.36 -7.12
N LEU A 216 -11.06 1.24 -8.04
CA LEU A 216 -9.90 0.99 -8.90
C LEU A 216 -8.58 0.89 -8.12
N VAL A 217 -8.45 1.56 -6.97
CA VAL A 217 -7.28 1.42 -6.07
C VAL A 217 -7.14 -0.03 -5.58
N PHE A 218 -8.27 -0.68 -5.28
CA PHE A 218 -8.30 -2.07 -4.79
C PHE A 218 -8.51 -3.11 -5.89
N ALA A 219 -8.63 -2.68 -7.15
CA ALA A 219 -8.85 -3.58 -8.26
C ALA A 219 -7.63 -4.48 -8.46
N SER A 220 -7.88 -5.79 -8.57
CA SER A 220 -6.81 -6.76 -8.78
C SER A 220 -6.12 -6.53 -10.14
N ARG A 221 -4.84 -6.17 -10.10
CA ARG A 221 -3.96 -6.07 -11.28
C ARG A 221 -2.84 -7.09 -11.13
N PRO A 222 -3.11 -8.39 -11.34
CA PRO A 222 -2.18 -9.46 -10.98
C PRO A 222 -0.85 -9.35 -11.71
N LEU A 223 -0.86 -8.95 -12.99
CA LEU A 223 0.36 -8.73 -13.76
C LEU A 223 1.21 -7.58 -13.21
N MET A 224 0.60 -6.43 -12.89
CA MET A 224 1.33 -5.30 -12.31
C MET A 224 1.85 -5.61 -10.90
N SER A 225 1.04 -6.30 -10.10
CA SER A 225 1.42 -6.73 -8.74
C SER A 225 2.58 -7.73 -8.77
N MET A 226 2.58 -8.64 -9.75
CA MET A 226 3.70 -9.55 -10.01
C MET A 226 4.95 -8.76 -10.42
N LEU A 227 4.85 -7.86 -11.40
CA LEU A 227 6.02 -7.12 -11.87
C LEU A 227 6.61 -6.22 -10.78
N SER A 228 5.78 -5.57 -9.96
CA SER A 228 6.24 -4.68 -8.89
C SER A 228 6.96 -5.44 -7.79
N PHE A 229 6.52 -6.65 -7.48
CA PHE A 229 7.07 -7.43 -6.38
C PHE A 229 8.30 -8.24 -6.78
N PHE A 230 8.40 -8.70 -8.04
CA PHE A 230 9.46 -9.60 -8.49
C PHE A 230 10.47 -8.99 -9.44
N MET A 231 10.03 -8.02 -10.25
CA MET A 231 10.86 -7.36 -11.24
C MET A 231 10.71 -5.82 -11.16
N PRO A 232 10.89 -5.20 -9.98
CA PRO A 232 10.74 -3.75 -9.83
C PRO A 232 11.68 -2.98 -10.76
N SER A 233 12.88 -3.52 -11.02
CA SER A 233 13.83 -2.93 -11.97
C SER A 233 13.28 -2.88 -13.39
N LEU A 234 12.48 -3.86 -13.81
CA LEU A 234 11.84 -3.86 -15.13
C LEU A 234 10.78 -2.76 -15.23
N LEU A 235 9.96 -2.57 -14.19
CA LEU A 235 8.99 -1.46 -14.15
C LEU A 235 9.67 -0.09 -14.27
N ARG A 236 10.81 0.07 -13.59
CA ARG A 236 11.61 1.30 -13.64
C ARG A 236 12.18 1.56 -15.04
N ILE A 237 12.70 0.53 -15.70
CA ILE A 237 13.24 0.65 -17.07
C ILE A 237 12.12 0.99 -18.06
N LEU A 238 10.97 0.32 -17.95
CA LEU A 238 9.81 0.52 -18.82
C LEU A 238 8.98 1.76 -18.47
N LYS A 239 9.31 2.45 -17.37
CA LYS A 239 8.56 3.61 -16.84
C LYS A 239 7.07 3.32 -16.71
N MET A 240 6.73 2.18 -16.11
CA MET A 240 5.35 1.74 -15.92
C MET A 240 4.84 2.10 -14.53
N SER A 241 3.64 2.70 -14.49
CA SER A 241 2.92 3.00 -13.24
C SER A 241 2.24 1.75 -12.67
N VAL A 242 2.41 1.51 -11.37
CA VAL A 242 1.69 0.44 -10.66
C VAL A 242 0.24 0.85 -10.37
N THR A 243 0.03 2.13 -10.12
CA THR A 243 -1.30 2.73 -9.93
C THR A 243 -1.98 2.96 -11.28
N ASP A 244 -3.30 2.81 -11.32
CA ASP A 244 -4.09 3.12 -12.51
C ASP A 244 -4.03 4.62 -12.81
N ILE A 245 -3.77 5.00 -14.07
CA ILE A 245 -3.63 6.41 -14.47
C ILE A 245 -4.89 7.23 -14.19
N ARG A 246 -6.07 6.60 -14.24
CA ARG A 246 -7.35 7.27 -13.91
C ARG A 246 -7.41 7.64 -12.44
N VAL A 247 -6.88 6.78 -11.57
CA VAL A 247 -6.79 7.01 -10.12
C VAL A 247 -5.81 8.16 -9.84
N ILE A 248 -4.62 8.12 -10.46
CA ILE A 248 -3.62 9.21 -10.32
C ILE A 248 -4.23 10.55 -10.71
N ASN A 249 -4.79 10.64 -11.92
CA ASN A 249 -5.34 11.89 -12.44
C ASN A 249 -6.51 12.40 -11.58
N PHE A 250 -7.42 11.51 -11.18
CA PHE A 250 -8.58 11.88 -10.37
C PHE A 250 -8.16 12.43 -9.00
N PHE A 251 -7.40 11.66 -8.20
CA PHE A 251 -7.07 12.08 -6.84
C PHE A 251 -6.11 13.27 -6.80
N THR A 252 -5.18 13.37 -7.76
CA THR A 252 -4.30 14.55 -7.88
C THR A 252 -5.10 15.81 -8.20
N LYS A 253 -6.06 15.71 -9.12
CA LYS A 253 -6.94 16.82 -9.49
C LYS A 253 -7.84 17.21 -8.32
N VAL A 254 -8.54 16.25 -7.72
CA VAL A 254 -9.45 16.48 -6.58
C VAL A 254 -8.71 17.17 -5.43
N PHE A 255 -7.51 16.70 -5.08
CA PHE A 255 -6.71 17.33 -4.03
C PHE A 255 -6.33 18.77 -4.40
N SER A 256 -5.79 18.98 -5.60
CA SER A 256 -5.32 20.30 -6.06
C SER A 256 -6.47 21.31 -6.15
N ASP A 257 -7.59 20.92 -6.76
CA ASP A 257 -8.78 21.76 -6.90
C ASP A 257 -9.34 22.16 -5.53
N THR A 258 -9.41 21.21 -4.59
CA THR A 258 -9.93 21.47 -3.25
C THR A 258 -9.01 22.41 -2.45
N VAL A 259 -7.69 22.21 -2.51
CA VAL A 259 -6.72 23.11 -1.87
C VAL A 259 -6.82 24.52 -2.45
N ASN A 260 -6.85 24.65 -3.78
CA ASN A 260 -6.94 25.94 -4.46
C ASN A 260 -8.25 26.67 -4.12
N TYR A 261 -9.37 25.96 -4.17
CA TYR A 261 -10.68 26.51 -3.80
C TYR A 261 -10.68 27.03 -2.35
N ARG A 262 -10.14 26.26 -1.40
CA ARG A 262 -10.08 26.68 0.00
C ARG A 262 -9.17 27.89 0.22
N LYS A 263 -8.01 27.94 -0.44
CA LYS A 263 -7.09 29.09 -0.37
C LYS A 263 -7.73 30.35 -0.91
N GLN A 264 -8.44 30.27 -2.03
CA GLN A 264 -9.12 31.42 -2.64
C GLN A 264 -10.30 31.94 -1.79
N ASN A 265 -11.05 31.02 -1.15
CA ASN A 265 -12.25 31.36 -0.39
C ASN A 265 -12.00 31.49 1.12
N ASN A 266 -10.75 31.40 1.60
CA ASN A 266 -10.37 31.44 3.02
C ASN A 266 -11.13 30.43 3.90
N ILE A 267 -11.43 29.25 3.37
CA ILE A 267 -12.19 28.21 4.08
C ILE A 267 -11.25 27.43 5.02
N LYS A 268 -11.61 27.41 6.31
CA LYS A 268 -10.95 26.57 7.32
C LYS A 268 -11.93 25.55 7.87
N ARG A 269 -11.54 24.27 7.83
CA ARG A 269 -12.31 23.14 8.36
C ARG A 269 -11.42 22.34 9.31
N HIS A 270 -12.03 21.69 10.31
CA HIS A 270 -11.33 20.80 11.23
C HIS A 270 -11.20 19.39 10.61
N ASP A 271 -10.52 19.31 9.48
CA ASP A 271 -10.29 18.08 8.72
C ASP A 271 -8.79 17.85 8.42
N MET A 272 -8.46 16.68 7.88
CA MET A 272 -7.07 16.33 7.58
C MET A 272 -6.49 17.22 6.48
N LEU A 273 -7.30 17.65 5.51
CA LEU A 273 -6.84 18.53 4.43
C LEU A 273 -6.32 19.86 4.98
N ASN A 274 -7.02 20.47 5.95
CA ASN A 274 -6.55 21.69 6.59
C ASN A 274 -5.22 21.50 7.32
N MET A 275 -5.01 20.35 7.98
CA MET A 275 -3.73 20.02 8.60
C MET A 275 -2.61 19.85 7.56
N LEU A 276 -2.90 19.20 6.42
CA LEU A 276 -1.95 19.10 5.31
C LEU A 276 -1.62 20.46 4.71
N MET A 277 -2.60 21.36 4.58
CA MET A 277 -2.38 22.73 4.13
C MET A 277 -1.47 23.52 5.08
N GLN A 278 -1.65 23.39 6.41
CA GLN A 278 -0.73 23.97 7.38
C GLN A 278 0.69 23.43 7.22
N LEU A 279 0.82 22.11 7.02
CA LEU A 279 2.13 21.49 6.80
C LEU A 279 2.81 22.00 5.53
N MET A 280 2.06 22.21 4.45
CA MET A 280 2.58 22.78 3.20
C MET A 280 3.00 24.26 3.35
N ASP A 281 2.21 25.05 4.08
CA ASP A 281 2.42 26.50 4.17
C ASP A 281 3.43 26.89 5.29
N LYS A 282 3.45 26.16 6.41
CA LYS A 282 4.24 26.48 7.61
C LYS A 282 5.35 25.46 7.92
N GLY A 283 5.29 24.27 7.33
CA GLY A 283 6.22 23.18 7.62
C GLY A 283 5.91 22.36 8.88
N TYR A 284 4.85 22.71 9.63
CA TYR A 284 4.35 21.98 10.80
C TYR A 284 2.82 22.08 10.92
N VAL A 285 2.22 21.20 11.72
CA VAL A 285 0.79 21.22 12.07
C VAL A 285 0.63 21.82 13.46
N GLU A 286 -0.28 22.77 13.62
CA GLU A 286 -0.55 23.38 14.93
C GLU A 286 -1.13 22.34 15.89
N THR A 287 -0.44 22.17 17.03
CA THR A 287 -0.89 21.31 18.13
C THR A 287 -2.07 21.95 18.85
N ASP A 288 -2.94 21.12 19.42
CA ASP A 288 -4.16 21.58 20.08
C ASP A 288 -3.86 22.48 21.30
N ASP A 289 -2.67 22.32 21.92
CA ASP A 289 -2.21 23.08 23.09
C ASP A 289 -1.92 24.57 22.82
N ALA A 290 -1.77 24.98 21.56
CA ALA A 290 -1.46 26.39 21.22
C ALA A 290 -2.62 27.36 21.53
N ASN A 291 -3.84 26.84 21.74
CA ASN A 291 -5.02 27.63 22.08
C ASN A 291 -5.42 27.54 23.57
N GLU A 292 -4.69 26.78 24.40
CA GLU A 292 -5.02 26.57 25.82
C GLU A 292 -4.16 27.37 26.80
N ILE A 293 -3.34 28.33 26.34
CA ILE A 293 -2.76 29.32 27.25
C ILE A 293 -3.72 30.51 27.34
N PRO A 294 -4.47 30.70 28.44
CA PRO A 294 -5.19 31.94 28.64
C PRO A 294 -4.13 33.05 28.68
N LYS A 295 -4.29 34.05 27.82
CA LYS A 295 -3.57 35.32 27.99
C LYS A 295 -3.98 35.91 29.34
N GLY A 296 -3.19 35.69 30.39
CA GLY A 296 -3.38 36.35 31.67
C GLY A 296 -2.71 35.62 32.84
N LYS A 297 -1.75 36.34 33.47
CA LYS A 297 -0.94 36.04 34.66
C LYS A 297 0.29 35.19 34.32
N VAL A 298 1.52 35.73 34.33
CA VAL A 298 2.13 36.72 35.24
C VAL A 298 2.53 38.00 34.51
#